data_AF-A0A2E8WH05-F1
#
_entry.id   AF-A0A2E8WH05-F1
#
_cell.length_a   1.000
_cell.length_b   1.000
_cell.length_c   1.000
_cell.angle_alpha   90.00
_cell.angle_beta   90.00
_cell.angle_gamma   90.00
#
_symmetry.space_group_name_H-M   'P 1'
#
loop_
_entity.id
_entity.type
_entity.pdbx_description
1 polymer ?
#
loop_
_entity_poly.entity_id
_entity_poly.type
_entity_poly.pdbx_seq_one_letter_code
_entity_poly.pdbx_strand_id
1 'polypeptide(L)'
;MLHLLRLAFCLITFVGVSYGQRAVIVTTDFSTGSLSSLDTQTLSPSNDLLLIHSDAAVRTHGDFVYVLNKLNGDNIIVLQKDNLATPVTQYSTGNGSNPHDIVFASSEKAYVSLYERDYVLIVNPATGDSLGSIDVSAYADEDGIPEISQMAILGDRVFVTAQRLNRDAFFSPTESSLILVIDTQTDTLIDADADTEGVQGIVLAGTNPTSVLQRGTKLIISTVASFGAQDGGIEIVDLISLQMEGQKVSEESLAGDVGAMAMLDDTTGYIVVSDANFVSSVKRFDLSTGVVSDTLPDHSGGFTPSLALKGSSLWVLDRGTFSDPSVAGVVIYDTSTNTRTSGPIGTGLPPSDIEFVDLNPADFNDDGNANFDDFLLFAAAFGKQPGDDAYGSQYDLDPNGMVDFTDFLIFAENFGQ
;
A
#
# COMPACT_ATOMS: atom_id res chain seq x y z
N MET A 1 -25.21 21.48 -58.84
CA MET A 1 -23.85 21.15 -58.33
C MET A 1 -23.83 21.56 -56.87
N LEU A 2 -24.14 20.63 -55.97
CA LEU A 2 -24.20 20.86 -54.52
C LEU A 2 -22.83 20.47 -53.97
N HIS A 3 -22.07 21.42 -53.41
CA HIS A 3 -20.79 21.14 -52.76
C HIS A 3 -21.04 20.81 -51.28
N LEU A 4 -20.82 19.54 -50.92
CA LEU A 4 -20.71 19.10 -49.53
C LEU A 4 -19.43 19.68 -48.92
N LEU A 5 -19.59 20.51 -47.89
CA LEU A 5 -18.52 20.85 -46.97
C LEU A 5 -18.31 19.65 -46.04
N ARG A 6 -17.15 18.98 -46.13
CA ARG A 6 -16.74 17.99 -45.13
C ARG A 6 -16.14 18.73 -43.93
N LEU A 7 -16.85 18.73 -42.81
CA LEU A 7 -16.28 19.10 -41.51
C LEU A 7 -15.37 17.95 -41.05
N ALA A 8 -14.07 18.20 -40.93
CA ALA A 8 -13.15 17.28 -40.27
C ALA A 8 -13.29 17.49 -38.75
N PHE A 9 -13.81 16.48 -38.04
CA PHE A 9 -13.69 16.40 -36.59
C PHE A 9 -12.25 16.00 -36.28
N CYS A 10 -11.47 16.93 -35.73
CA CYS A 10 -10.18 16.62 -35.12
C CYS A 10 -10.49 15.98 -33.76
N LEU A 11 -10.23 14.67 -33.65
CA LEU A 11 -10.32 13.94 -32.40
C LEU A 11 -9.12 14.37 -31.56
N ILE A 12 -9.34 15.21 -30.54
CA ILE A 12 -8.33 15.49 -29.53
C ILE A 12 -8.32 14.29 -28.59
N THR A 13 -7.36 13.39 -28.77
CA THR A 13 -7.02 12.39 -27.76
C THR A 13 -6.31 13.13 -26.63
N PHE A 14 -6.96 13.23 -25.48
CA PHE A 14 -6.27 13.54 -24.22
C PHE A 14 -5.37 12.34 -23.91
N VAL A 15 -4.06 12.51 -24.11
CA VAL A 15 -3.05 11.60 -23.56
C VAL A 15 -2.97 11.98 -22.08
N GLY A 16 -3.20 11.01 -21.19
CA GLY A 16 -3.07 11.23 -19.76
C GLY A 16 -1.62 11.56 -19.40
N VAL A 17 -1.45 12.47 -18.44
CA VAL A 17 -0.14 12.85 -17.89
C VAL A 17 0.56 11.59 -17.36
N SER A 18 1.77 11.32 -17.85
CA SER A 18 2.64 10.27 -17.30
C SER A 18 3.56 10.89 -16.26
N TYR A 19 3.11 10.93 -15.01
CA TYR A 19 3.99 11.22 -13.87
C TYR A 19 5.15 10.22 -13.85
N GLY A 20 6.35 10.67 -13.48
CA GLY A 20 7.42 9.74 -13.10
C GLY A 20 6.90 8.94 -11.91
N GLN A 21 6.94 7.62 -11.94
CA GLN A 21 6.28 6.81 -10.92
C GLN A 21 7.31 5.95 -10.23
N ARG A 22 7.23 5.91 -8.89
CA ARG A 22 8.19 5.19 -8.05
C ARG A 22 7.46 4.23 -7.13
N ALA A 23 7.95 3.01 -7.06
CA ALA A 23 7.63 2.08 -5.99
C ALA A 23 8.55 2.37 -4.80
N VAL A 24 7.98 2.64 -3.64
CA VAL A 24 8.68 2.76 -2.36
C VAL A 24 8.59 1.42 -1.64
N ILE A 25 9.72 0.88 -1.22
CA ILE A 25 9.80 -0.50 -0.75
C ILE A 25 10.49 -0.54 0.61
N VAL A 26 9.78 -1.09 1.59
CA VAL A 26 10.38 -1.49 2.86
C VAL A 26 11.11 -2.80 2.63
N THR A 27 12.32 -2.91 3.15
CA THR A 27 13.17 -4.09 3.05
C THR A 27 13.72 -4.46 4.42
N THR A 28 13.94 -5.75 4.66
CA THR A 28 14.41 -6.25 5.97
C THR A 28 15.02 -7.63 5.87
N ASP A 29 16.03 -7.90 6.69
CA ASP A 29 16.53 -9.26 6.99
C ASP A 29 16.07 -9.77 8.37
N PHE A 30 15.03 -9.13 8.92
CA PHE A 30 14.48 -9.32 10.27
C PHE A 30 15.42 -8.90 11.42
N SER A 31 16.62 -8.40 11.12
CA SER A 31 17.55 -7.82 12.10
C SER A 31 17.79 -6.33 11.84
N THR A 32 17.73 -5.93 10.58
CA THR A 32 17.92 -4.58 10.06
C THR A 32 16.82 -4.29 9.04
N GLY A 33 16.39 -3.03 8.98
CA GLY A 33 15.43 -2.56 7.99
C GLY A 33 16.03 -1.42 7.16
N SER A 34 15.61 -1.33 5.91
CA SER A 34 15.94 -0.21 5.05
C SER A 34 14.80 0.15 4.10
N LEU A 35 14.75 1.41 3.70
CA LEU A 35 13.92 1.87 2.58
C LEU A 35 14.72 1.78 1.28
N SER A 36 14.08 1.27 0.24
CA SER A 36 14.58 1.24 -1.14
C SER A 36 13.48 1.74 -2.08
N SER A 37 13.82 2.03 -3.33
CA SER A 37 12.81 2.41 -4.31
C SER A 37 13.11 1.87 -5.70
N LEU A 38 12.07 1.72 -6.52
CA LEU A 38 12.19 1.36 -7.94
C LEU A 38 11.49 2.40 -8.79
N ASP A 39 12.16 2.85 -9.85
CA ASP A 39 11.49 3.54 -10.94
C ASP A 39 10.55 2.55 -11.67
N THR A 40 9.26 2.86 -11.78
CA THR A 40 8.29 1.88 -12.27
C THR A 40 8.30 1.71 -13.79
N GLN A 41 9.00 2.57 -14.54
CA GLN A 41 9.10 2.49 -16.00
C GLN A 41 10.37 1.75 -16.43
N THR A 42 11.51 2.19 -15.91
CA THR A 42 12.84 1.64 -16.21
C THR A 42 13.20 0.43 -15.34
N LEU A 43 12.47 0.22 -14.23
CA LEU A 43 12.73 -0.83 -13.25
C LEU A 43 14.09 -0.71 -12.56
N SER A 44 14.66 0.50 -12.56
CA SER A 44 15.95 0.79 -11.94
C SER A 44 15.80 0.92 -10.42
N PRO A 45 16.54 0.13 -9.62
CA PRO A 45 16.47 0.23 -8.16
C PRO A 45 17.42 1.31 -7.61
N SER A 46 16.98 1.98 -6.56
CA SER A 46 17.79 2.79 -5.65
C SER A 46 17.68 2.18 -4.26
N ASN A 47 18.74 1.50 -3.84
CA ASN A 47 18.72 0.67 -2.63
C ASN A 47 19.31 1.40 -1.43
N ASP A 48 18.90 0.96 -0.25
CA ASP A 48 19.50 1.36 1.03
C ASP A 48 19.47 2.87 1.29
N LEU A 49 18.36 3.52 0.90
CA LEU A 49 18.17 4.97 0.94
C LEU A 49 18.11 5.52 2.37
N LEU A 50 17.50 4.77 3.27
CA LEU A 50 17.32 5.15 4.67
C LEU A 50 17.22 3.92 5.55
N LEU A 51 18.04 3.87 6.61
CA LEU A 51 17.90 2.85 7.65
C LEU A 51 16.62 3.09 8.46
N ILE A 52 15.83 2.03 8.61
CA ILE A 52 14.56 2.03 9.34
C ILE A 52 14.52 0.80 10.26
N HIS A 53 13.46 0.65 11.05
CA HIS A 53 13.32 -0.51 11.93
C HIS A 53 13.17 -1.80 11.11
N SER A 54 13.63 -2.94 11.65
CA SER A 54 13.60 -4.24 10.97
C SER A 54 12.19 -4.81 10.80
N ASP A 55 11.22 -4.30 11.56
CA ASP A 55 9.79 -4.48 11.33
C ASP A 55 9.17 -3.11 11.10
N ALA A 56 8.80 -2.84 9.85
CA ALA A 56 8.25 -1.57 9.41
C ALA A 56 7.22 -1.79 8.29
N ALA A 57 6.30 -0.85 8.17
CA ALA A 57 5.35 -0.73 7.06
C ALA A 57 5.47 0.65 6.42
N VAL A 58 4.97 0.81 5.20
CA VAL A 58 4.96 2.10 4.50
C VAL A 58 3.55 2.47 4.06
N ARG A 59 3.20 3.76 4.18
CA ARG A 59 1.98 4.37 3.64
C ARG A 59 2.31 5.67 2.93
N THR A 60 1.44 6.11 2.03
CA THR A 60 1.61 7.35 1.28
C THR A 60 0.37 8.24 1.40
N HIS A 61 0.58 9.55 1.44
CA HIS A 61 -0.52 10.52 1.40
C HIS A 61 -0.04 11.88 0.92
N GLY A 62 -0.66 12.38 -0.15
CA GLY A 62 -0.20 13.60 -0.82
C GLY A 62 1.24 13.43 -1.29
N ASP A 63 2.10 14.37 -0.89
CA ASP A 63 3.52 14.37 -1.26
C ASP A 63 4.42 13.59 -0.29
N PHE A 64 3.83 12.94 0.71
CA PHE A 64 4.58 12.33 1.80
C PHE A 64 4.52 10.81 1.79
N VAL A 65 5.64 10.22 2.20
CA VAL A 65 5.81 8.81 2.53
C VAL A 65 5.96 8.68 4.05
N TYR A 66 5.19 7.79 4.64
CA TYR A 66 5.15 7.52 6.07
C TYR A 66 5.68 6.11 6.33
N VAL A 67 6.81 6.01 7.02
CA VAL A 67 7.36 4.72 7.46
C VAL A 67 6.97 4.50 8.91
N LEU A 68 6.16 3.47 9.15
CA LEU A 68 5.70 3.07 10.47
C LEU A 68 6.70 2.05 11.03
N ASN A 69 7.56 2.50 11.93
CA ASN A 69 8.46 1.61 12.66
C ASN A 69 7.67 0.96 13.80
N LYS A 70 7.49 -0.36 13.70
CA LYS A 70 6.60 -1.17 14.53
C LYS A 70 7.21 -1.42 15.93
N LEU A 71 6.83 -2.51 16.61
CA LEU A 71 7.23 -2.80 17.99
C LEU A 71 8.73 -2.56 18.26
N ASN A 72 9.05 -1.80 19.31
CA ASN A 72 10.38 -1.31 19.72
C ASN A 72 10.97 -0.18 18.85
N GLY A 73 10.42 0.07 17.66
CA GLY A 73 10.61 1.31 16.93
C GLY A 73 9.65 2.39 17.43
N ASP A 74 8.35 2.06 17.46
CA ASP A 74 7.26 2.84 18.04
C ASP A 74 7.24 4.32 17.60
N ASN A 75 7.48 4.54 16.31
CA ASN A 75 7.55 5.86 15.71
C ASN A 75 7.13 5.85 14.24
N ILE A 76 6.80 7.03 13.73
CA ILE A 76 6.55 7.27 12.31
C ILE A 76 7.64 8.22 11.80
N ILE A 77 8.30 7.84 10.71
CA ILE A 77 9.19 8.70 9.93
C ILE A 77 8.39 9.25 8.75
N VAL A 78 8.49 10.55 8.50
CA VAL A 78 7.86 11.22 7.36
C VAL A 78 8.94 11.69 6.40
N LEU A 79 8.79 11.35 5.13
CA LEU A 79 9.68 11.67 4.02
C LEU A 79 8.91 12.38 2.92
N GLN A 80 9.58 13.21 2.13
CA GLN A 80 9.02 13.64 0.84
C GLN A 80 9.11 12.48 -0.16
N LYS A 81 8.15 12.40 -1.08
CA LYS A 81 8.12 11.35 -2.12
C LYS A 81 9.30 11.42 -3.09
N ASP A 82 9.85 12.61 -3.32
CA ASP A 82 11.03 12.85 -4.16
C ASP A 82 12.34 12.49 -3.43
N ASN A 83 12.45 12.79 -2.14
CA ASN A 83 13.62 12.57 -1.28
C ASN A 83 13.35 11.56 -0.15
N LEU A 84 13.57 10.29 -0.46
CA LEU A 84 13.40 9.18 0.47
C LEU A 84 14.60 8.94 1.40
N ALA A 85 15.67 9.73 1.28
CA ALA A 85 16.90 9.55 2.05
C ALA A 85 16.99 10.45 3.29
N THR A 86 16.19 11.52 3.35
CA THR A 86 16.24 12.52 4.42
C THR A 86 14.87 12.71 5.07
N PRO A 87 14.68 12.26 6.33
CA PRO A 87 13.45 12.53 7.07
C PRO A 87 13.11 14.03 7.15
N VAL A 88 11.86 14.37 6.81
CA VAL A 88 11.27 15.69 7.09
C VAL A 88 11.00 15.80 8.58
N THR A 89 10.41 14.77 9.17
CA THR A 89 10.18 14.65 10.61
C THR A 89 10.15 13.18 11.03
N GLN A 90 10.26 12.96 12.33
CA GLN A 90 10.04 11.67 12.97
C GLN A 90 9.42 11.92 14.34
N TYR A 91 8.37 11.16 14.68
CA TYR A 91 7.68 11.30 15.96
C TYR A 91 7.29 9.94 16.54
N SER A 92 7.29 9.86 17.87
CA SER A 92 6.88 8.64 18.57
C SER A 92 5.37 8.48 18.59
N THR A 93 4.91 7.22 18.52
CA THR A 93 3.51 6.84 18.75
C THR A 93 3.28 6.32 20.18
N GLY A 94 4.32 6.30 21.01
CA GLY A 94 4.32 5.87 22.41
C GLY A 94 5.15 4.60 22.62
N ASN A 95 5.99 4.55 23.66
CA ASN A 95 6.91 3.42 23.87
C ASN A 95 6.18 2.06 23.96
N GLY A 96 6.54 1.10 23.09
CA GLY A 96 5.89 -0.20 22.96
C GLY A 96 4.44 -0.13 22.47
N SER A 97 4.09 0.85 21.62
CA SER A 97 2.74 1.00 21.06
C SER A 97 2.52 0.18 19.79
N ASN A 98 3.59 -0.18 19.07
CA ASN A 98 3.58 -1.00 17.87
C ASN A 98 2.61 -0.47 16.79
N PRO A 99 2.89 0.68 16.15
CA PRO A 99 2.00 1.25 15.13
C PRO A 99 1.89 0.32 13.92
N HIS A 100 0.68 -0.07 13.53
CA HIS A 100 0.45 -1.04 12.46
C HIS A 100 -0.04 -0.41 11.16
N ASP A 101 -0.81 0.67 11.24
CA ASP A 101 -1.35 1.36 10.06
C ASP A 101 -1.64 2.84 10.36
N ILE A 102 -1.78 3.65 9.30
CA ILE A 102 -2.18 5.05 9.36
C ILE A 102 -3.12 5.38 8.19
N VAL A 103 -4.25 6.05 8.50
CA VAL A 103 -5.19 6.57 7.49
C VAL A 103 -5.43 8.06 7.70
N PHE A 104 -5.60 8.78 6.61
CA PHE A 104 -5.57 10.24 6.58
C PHE A 104 -6.96 10.80 6.31
N ALA A 105 -7.55 11.49 7.28
CA ALA A 105 -8.78 12.25 7.08
C ALA A 105 -8.51 13.60 6.42
N SER A 106 -7.31 14.16 6.63
CA SER A 106 -6.80 15.34 5.94
C SER A 106 -5.27 15.42 6.07
N SER A 107 -4.66 16.45 5.48
CA SER A 107 -3.24 16.78 5.69
C SER A 107 -2.90 17.16 7.14
N GLU A 108 -3.90 17.45 7.98
CA GLU A 108 -3.73 17.89 9.36
C GLU A 108 -4.29 16.89 10.39
N LYS A 109 -4.90 15.78 9.94
CA LYS A 109 -5.50 14.78 10.82
C LYS A 109 -5.41 13.38 10.22
N ALA A 110 -4.78 12.49 10.98
CA ALA A 110 -4.68 11.08 10.66
C ALA A 110 -4.98 10.21 11.90
N TYR A 111 -5.41 8.99 11.66
CA TYR A 111 -5.65 7.95 12.66
C TYR A 111 -4.56 6.91 12.53
N VAL A 112 -4.01 6.44 13.65
CA VAL A 112 -2.96 5.43 13.72
C VAL A 112 -3.45 4.28 14.59
N SER A 113 -3.44 3.07 14.04
CA SER A 113 -3.71 1.86 14.80
C SER A 113 -2.45 1.43 15.55
N LEU A 114 -2.62 1.03 16.81
CA LEU A 114 -1.54 0.68 17.71
C LEU A 114 -1.80 -0.73 18.25
N TYR A 115 -1.02 -1.70 17.78
CA TYR A 115 -1.30 -3.11 18.01
C TYR A 115 -1.19 -3.53 19.47
N GLU A 116 -0.40 -2.81 20.27
CA GLU A 116 -0.21 -3.06 21.70
C GLU A 116 -1.04 -2.10 22.57
N ARG A 117 -2.13 -1.51 22.02
CA ARG A 117 -2.98 -0.55 22.72
C ARG A 117 -4.46 -0.82 22.49
N ASP A 118 -5.25 -0.34 23.44
CA ASP A 118 -6.70 -0.35 23.47
C ASP A 118 -7.30 0.99 22.98
N TYR A 119 -6.55 1.76 22.20
CA TYR A 119 -7.03 3.00 21.59
C TYR A 119 -6.45 3.23 20.20
N VAL A 120 -7.22 3.90 19.34
CA VAL A 120 -6.71 4.50 18.09
C VAL A 120 -6.13 5.86 18.41
N LEU A 121 -4.89 6.13 17.98
CA LEU A 121 -4.25 7.43 18.17
C LEU A 121 -4.66 8.40 17.06
N ILE A 122 -4.97 9.65 17.40
CA ILE A 122 -5.20 10.72 16.44
C ILE A 122 -3.98 11.64 16.45
N VAL A 123 -3.42 11.91 15.28
CA VAL A 123 -2.23 12.76 15.11
C VAL A 123 -2.43 13.79 14.00
N ASN A 124 -1.70 14.89 14.07
CA ASN A 124 -1.39 15.67 12.90
C ASN A 124 -0.23 14.98 12.16
N PRO A 125 -0.43 14.48 10.93
CA PRO A 125 0.55 13.62 10.26
C PRO A 125 1.83 14.36 9.87
N ALA A 126 1.75 15.67 9.61
CA ALA A 126 2.89 16.50 9.22
C ALA A 126 3.82 16.87 10.38
N THR A 127 3.29 16.97 11.60
CA THR A 127 4.03 17.43 12.79
C THR A 127 4.27 16.34 13.82
N GLY A 128 3.41 15.33 13.87
CA GLY A 128 3.39 14.32 14.93
C GLY A 128 2.64 14.73 16.20
N ASP A 129 2.03 15.92 16.22
CA ASP A 129 1.27 16.37 17.38
C ASP A 129 0.08 15.43 17.64
N SER A 130 -0.06 14.96 18.88
CA SER A 130 -1.23 14.19 19.29
C SER A 130 -2.45 15.09 19.37
N LEU A 131 -3.50 14.72 18.65
CA LEU A 131 -4.78 15.42 18.61
C LEU A 131 -5.83 14.77 19.52
N GLY A 132 -5.57 13.53 19.98
CA GLY A 132 -6.44 12.78 20.86
C GLY A 132 -6.28 11.28 20.67
N SER A 133 -7.22 10.53 21.24
CA SER A 133 -7.31 9.08 21.11
C SER A 133 -8.77 8.63 21.20
N ILE A 134 -9.10 7.53 20.54
CA ILE A 134 -10.42 6.91 20.59
C ILE A 134 -10.28 5.58 21.32
N ASP A 135 -10.94 5.48 22.48
CA ASP A 135 -10.97 4.28 23.30
C ASP A 135 -11.71 3.13 22.58
N VAL A 136 -11.03 2.00 22.47
CA VAL A 136 -11.55 0.75 21.90
C VAL A 136 -11.38 -0.43 22.87
N SER A 137 -11.15 -0.17 24.17
CA SER A 137 -10.92 -1.23 25.17
C SER A 137 -12.12 -2.15 25.34
N ALA A 138 -13.33 -1.68 25.01
CA ALA A 138 -14.56 -2.47 25.05
C ALA A 138 -14.58 -3.64 24.05
N TYR A 139 -13.67 -3.65 23.08
CA TYR A 139 -13.58 -4.67 22.02
C TYR A 139 -12.42 -5.64 22.20
N ALA A 140 -11.65 -5.49 23.28
CA ALA A 140 -10.56 -6.40 23.62
C ALA A 140 -11.07 -7.80 23.97
N ASP A 141 -10.17 -8.79 23.88
CA ASP A 141 -10.39 -10.10 24.46
C ASP A 141 -9.91 -10.14 25.94
N GLU A 142 -9.57 -11.32 26.46
CA GLU A 142 -9.21 -11.51 27.88
C GLU A 142 -7.96 -10.72 28.31
N ASP A 143 -7.04 -10.42 27.40
CA ASP A 143 -5.80 -9.73 27.75
C ASP A 143 -5.92 -8.19 27.81
N GLY A 144 -7.07 -7.66 27.40
CA GLY A 144 -7.37 -6.23 27.43
C GLY A 144 -6.89 -5.45 26.20
N ILE A 145 -6.39 -6.13 25.17
CA ILE A 145 -5.99 -5.54 23.89
C ILE A 145 -6.85 -6.15 22.76
N PRO A 146 -7.32 -5.35 21.78
CA PRO A 146 -8.10 -5.86 20.64
C PRO A 146 -7.24 -6.21 19.40
N GLU A 147 -5.93 -6.01 19.47
CA GLU A 147 -4.96 -6.10 18.35
C GLU A 147 -5.46 -5.32 17.13
N ILE A 148 -5.74 -4.02 17.30
CA ILE A 148 -6.15 -3.18 16.18
C ILE A 148 -5.00 -3.02 15.17
N SER A 149 -5.29 -3.25 13.90
CA SER A 149 -4.25 -3.40 12.87
C SER A 149 -4.58 -2.61 11.62
N GLN A 150 -5.06 -3.23 10.55
CA GLN A 150 -5.22 -2.58 9.26
C GLN A 150 -6.42 -1.65 9.24
N MET A 151 -6.30 -0.56 8.50
CA MET A 151 -7.32 0.47 8.42
C MET A 151 -7.69 0.82 6.99
N ALA A 152 -8.91 1.33 6.83
CA ALA A 152 -9.36 1.97 5.60
C ALA A 152 -10.17 3.22 5.94
N ILE A 153 -10.26 4.17 5.00
CA ILE A 153 -11.10 5.36 5.13
C ILE A 153 -12.00 5.49 3.89
N LEU A 154 -13.28 5.77 4.11
CA LEU A 154 -14.25 6.07 3.05
C LEU A 154 -15.15 7.23 3.47
N GLY A 155 -14.98 8.38 2.82
CA GLY A 155 -15.66 9.61 3.21
C GLY A 155 -15.31 9.97 4.66
N ASP A 156 -16.33 10.18 5.49
CA ASP A 156 -16.15 10.59 6.88
C ASP A 156 -15.99 9.41 7.85
N ARG A 157 -15.73 8.19 7.36
CA ARG A 157 -15.64 6.98 8.18
C ARG A 157 -14.29 6.31 8.07
N VAL A 158 -13.69 5.99 9.21
CA VAL A 158 -12.54 5.10 9.33
C VAL A 158 -13.01 3.72 9.78
N PHE A 159 -12.47 2.69 9.16
CA PHE A 159 -12.70 1.28 9.46
C PHE A 159 -11.40 0.70 9.96
N VAL A 160 -11.38 0.11 11.15
CA VAL A 160 -10.19 -0.50 11.75
C VAL A 160 -10.48 -1.95 12.12
N THR A 161 -9.63 -2.87 11.67
CA THR A 161 -9.76 -4.27 12.08
C THR A 161 -9.25 -4.47 13.50
N ALA A 162 -9.93 -5.31 14.27
CA ALA A 162 -9.49 -5.83 15.56
C ALA A 162 -9.36 -7.35 15.43
N GLN A 163 -8.14 -7.87 15.58
CA GLN A 163 -7.89 -9.30 15.39
C GLN A 163 -8.40 -10.14 16.56
N ARG A 164 -8.27 -9.65 17.81
CA ARG A 164 -8.64 -10.34 19.05
C ARG A 164 -7.96 -11.71 19.15
N LEU A 165 -6.66 -11.69 19.45
CA LEU A 165 -5.80 -12.87 19.48
C LEU A 165 -5.35 -13.19 20.90
N ASN A 166 -5.54 -14.45 21.31
CA ASN A 166 -5.10 -14.91 22.61
C ASN A 166 -3.56 -15.04 22.65
N ARG A 167 -2.90 -14.07 23.28
CA ARG A 167 -1.44 -14.01 23.43
C ARG A 167 -0.84 -15.15 24.25
N ASP A 168 -1.61 -15.72 25.17
CA ASP A 168 -1.20 -16.89 25.98
C ASP A 168 -1.35 -18.22 25.22
N ALA A 169 -2.05 -18.20 24.08
CA ALA A 169 -2.26 -19.34 23.20
C ALA A 169 -1.55 -19.16 21.85
N PHE A 170 -0.32 -18.63 21.85
CA PHE A 170 0.47 -18.39 20.63
C PHE A 170 -0.25 -17.51 19.60
N PHE A 171 -0.97 -16.49 20.05
CA PHE A 171 -1.77 -15.59 19.19
C PHE A 171 -2.84 -16.33 18.38
N SER A 172 -3.40 -17.41 18.96
CA SER A 172 -4.54 -18.09 18.34
C SER A 172 -5.75 -17.15 18.32
N PRO A 173 -6.55 -17.11 17.24
CA PRO A 173 -7.72 -16.26 17.20
C PRO A 173 -8.74 -16.63 18.28
N THR A 174 -9.45 -15.63 18.81
CA THR A 174 -10.58 -15.84 19.73
C THR A 174 -11.86 -16.18 18.96
N GLU A 175 -13.03 -16.05 19.59
CA GLU A 175 -14.32 -16.41 19.00
C GLU A 175 -14.73 -15.54 17.81
N SER A 176 -14.20 -14.32 17.68
CA SER A 176 -14.52 -13.41 16.57
C SER A 176 -13.48 -12.30 16.42
N SER A 177 -13.31 -11.85 15.17
CA SER A 177 -12.63 -10.59 14.84
C SER A 177 -13.65 -9.54 14.41
N LEU A 178 -13.29 -8.27 14.49
CA LEU A 178 -14.22 -7.16 14.29
C LEU A 178 -13.68 -6.12 13.32
N ILE A 179 -14.57 -5.33 12.74
CA ILE A 179 -14.26 -4.00 12.22
C ILE A 179 -14.94 -2.97 13.11
N LEU A 180 -14.15 -2.07 13.69
CA LEU A 180 -14.68 -0.90 14.39
C LEU A 180 -14.81 0.25 13.39
N VAL A 181 -15.88 1.03 13.54
CA VAL A 181 -16.20 2.14 12.64
C VAL A 181 -16.09 3.44 13.43
N ILE A 182 -15.34 4.41 12.91
CA ILE A 182 -15.10 5.70 13.55
C ILE A 182 -15.66 6.81 12.66
N ASP A 183 -16.42 7.72 13.25
CA ASP A 183 -16.82 8.98 12.61
C ASP A 183 -15.68 10.00 12.73
N THR A 184 -15.19 10.47 11.59
CA THR A 184 -14.04 11.39 11.55
C THR A 184 -14.38 12.83 11.94
N GLN A 185 -15.66 13.21 11.92
CA GLN A 185 -16.12 14.54 12.31
C GLN A 185 -16.23 14.67 13.83
N THR A 186 -16.63 13.59 14.52
CA THR A 186 -16.85 13.60 15.96
C THR A 186 -15.77 12.86 16.76
N ASP A 187 -14.90 12.09 16.10
CA ASP A 187 -13.91 11.20 16.73
C ASP A 187 -14.56 10.21 17.71
N THR A 188 -15.68 9.64 17.30
CA THR A 188 -16.44 8.66 18.09
C THR A 188 -16.73 7.42 17.28
N LEU A 189 -16.85 6.29 17.97
CA LEU A 189 -17.27 5.04 17.36
C LEU A 189 -18.73 5.13 16.85
N ILE A 190 -18.97 4.53 15.69
CA ILE A 190 -20.28 4.35 15.09
C ILE A 190 -20.75 2.94 15.42
N ASP A 191 -21.97 2.86 15.94
CA ASP A 191 -22.64 1.58 16.19
C ASP A 191 -23.07 0.93 14.87
N ALA A 192 -22.52 -0.25 14.59
CA ALA A 192 -22.83 -1.04 13.39
C ALA A 192 -24.12 -1.86 13.53
N ASP A 193 -24.67 -2.00 14.73
CA ASP A 193 -25.91 -2.75 14.99
C ASP A 193 -26.79 -2.06 16.06
N ALA A 194 -27.67 -1.19 15.58
CA ALA A 194 -28.59 -0.41 16.42
C ALA A 194 -29.63 -1.25 17.19
N ASP A 195 -29.79 -2.54 16.88
CA ASP A 195 -30.72 -3.43 17.59
C ASP A 195 -30.07 -4.07 18.84
N THR A 196 -28.75 -3.95 19.00
CA THR A 196 -27.99 -4.49 20.14
C THR A 196 -27.52 -3.35 21.06
N GLU A 197 -27.76 -3.47 22.37
CA GLU A 197 -27.34 -2.44 23.34
C GLU A 197 -25.82 -2.26 23.37
N GLY A 198 -25.36 -1.02 23.20
CA GLY A 198 -23.94 -0.64 23.19
C GLY A 198 -23.54 -0.01 21.86
N VAL A 199 -22.23 0.04 21.59
CA VAL A 199 -21.70 0.42 20.28
C VAL A 199 -21.09 -0.84 19.68
N GLN A 200 -21.73 -1.45 18.69
CA GLN A 200 -21.25 -2.69 18.10
C GLN A 200 -20.25 -2.43 16.97
N GLY A 201 -19.24 -3.28 16.86
CA GLY A 201 -18.44 -3.41 15.64
C GLY A 201 -19.13 -4.32 14.62
N ILE A 202 -18.64 -4.34 13.39
CA ILE A 202 -19.05 -5.32 12.39
C ILE A 202 -18.32 -6.63 12.70
N VAL A 203 -19.06 -7.68 13.03
CA VAL A 203 -18.50 -9.01 13.29
C VAL A 203 -18.11 -9.67 11.96
N LEU A 204 -16.84 -10.02 11.82
CA LEU A 204 -16.32 -10.75 10.65
C LEU A 204 -16.81 -12.20 10.65
N ALA A 205 -16.95 -12.82 9.47
CA ALA A 205 -17.30 -14.23 9.39
C ALA A 205 -16.07 -15.13 9.61
N GLY A 206 -14.90 -14.67 9.19
CA GLY A 206 -13.61 -15.24 9.57
C GLY A 206 -12.97 -14.54 10.77
N THR A 207 -11.81 -15.03 11.18
CA THR A 207 -10.99 -14.42 12.25
C THR A 207 -9.58 -14.13 11.76
N ASN A 208 -8.83 -13.33 12.51
CA ASN A 208 -7.45 -12.97 12.21
C ASN A 208 -7.28 -12.35 10.80
N PRO A 209 -7.85 -11.15 10.56
CA PRO A 209 -7.69 -10.45 9.29
C PRO A 209 -6.22 -10.13 9.01
N THR A 210 -5.73 -10.49 7.82
CA THR A 210 -4.33 -10.35 7.39
C THR A 210 -4.12 -9.36 6.25
N SER A 211 -5.15 -9.06 5.45
CA SER A 211 -5.11 -8.01 4.42
C SER A 211 -6.48 -7.35 4.30
N VAL A 212 -6.51 -6.02 4.24
CA VAL A 212 -7.74 -5.20 4.13
C VAL A 212 -7.58 -4.19 3.00
N LEU A 213 -8.52 -4.21 2.06
CA LEU A 213 -8.52 -3.32 0.89
C LEU A 213 -9.89 -2.68 0.70
N GLN A 214 -9.95 -1.35 0.65
CA GLN A 214 -11.17 -0.62 0.30
C GLN A 214 -11.28 -0.46 -1.22
N ARG A 215 -12.45 -0.82 -1.77
CA ARG A 215 -12.78 -0.70 -3.20
C ARG A 215 -14.21 -0.20 -3.34
N GLY A 216 -14.37 1.04 -3.80
CA GLY A 216 -15.68 1.69 -3.86
C GLY A 216 -16.37 1.67 -2.49
N THR A 217 -17.53 1.06 -2.38
CA THR A 217 -18.26 0.93 -1.10
C THR A 217 -18.00 -0.39 -0.38
N LYS A 218 -16.97 -1.16 -0.78
CA LYS A 218 -16.67 -2.47 -0.23
C LYS A 218 -15.34 -2.45 0.52
N LEU A 219 -15.28 -3.22 1.59
CA LEU A 219 -14.04 -3.61 2.24
C LEU A 219 -13.84 -5.10 1.98
N ILE A 220 -12.73 -5.44 1.32
CA ILE A 220 -12.36 -6.80 0.95
C ILE A 220 -11.26 -7.23 1.90
N ILE A 221 -11.47 -8.35 2.58
CA ILE A 221 -10.66 -8.76 3.74
C ILE A 221 -10.25 -10.21 3.55
N SER A 222 -8.96 -10.50 3.68
CA SER A 222 -8.50 -11.87 3.88
C SER A 222 -8.40 -12.14 5.38
N THR A 223 -9.01 -13.25 5.80
CA THR A 223 -8.99 -13.74 7.18
C THR A 223 -8.34 -15.10 7.16
N VAL A 224 -7.18 -15.25 7.80
CA VAL A 224 -6.44 -16.52 7.81
C VAL A 224 -6.95 -17.48 8.87
N ALA A 225 -7.73 -16.98 9.85
CA ALA A 225 -8.13 -17.74 11.02
C ALA A 225 -6.93 -18.45 11.67
N SER A 226 -6.90 -19.79 11.68
CA SER A 226 -5.81 -20.56 12.24
C SER A 226 -4.87 -21.07 11.15
N PHE A 227 -3.60 -20.66 11.21
CA PHE A 227 -2.57 -21.14 10.28
C PHE A 227 -2.53 -22.68 10.21
N GLY A 228 -2.60 -23.22 9.00
CA GLY A 228 -2.58 -24.65 8.69
C GLY A 228 -3.92 -25.38 8.82
N ALA A 229 -5.01 -24.69 9.23
CA ALA A 229 -6.34 -25.29 9.36
C ALA A 229 -7.19 -25.19 8.08
N GLN A 230 -6.85 -24.25 7.17
CA GLN A 230 -7.64 -23.94 5.97
C GLN A 230 -9.10 -23.52 6.28
N ASP A 231 -9.31 -22.79 7.37
CA ASP A 231 -10.61 -22.31 7.86
C ASP A 231 -10.83 -20.80 7.61
N GLY A 232 -9.91 -20.17 6.90
CA GLY A 232 -9.97 -18.79 6.45
C GLY A 232 -10.51 -18.61 5.03
N GLY A 233 -10.29 -17.41 4.49
CA GLY A 233 -10.71 -17.05 3.14
C GLY A 233 -10.76 -15.54 2.91
N ILE A 234 -11.46 -15.15 1.85
CA ILE A 234 -11.71 -13.76 1.46
C ILE A 234 -13.19 -13.44 1.68
N GLU A 235 -13.47 -12.40 2.43
CA GLU A 235 -14.81 -11.93 2.73
C GLU A 235 -14.99 -10.44 2.43
N ILE A 236 -16.25 -10.01 2.37
CA ILE A 236 -16.61 -8.65 1.97
C ILE A 236 -17.56 -8.03 2.99
N VAL A 237 -17.32 -6.76 3.31
CA VAL A 237 -18.20 -5.89 4.07
C VAL A 237 -18.69 -4.76 3.19
N ASP A 238 -20.00 -4.47 3.22
CA ASP A 238 -20.53 -3.24 2.64
C ASP A 238 -20.37 -2.07 3.62
N LEU A 239 -19.63 -1.06 3.19
CA LEU A 239 -19.25 0.09 4.02
C LEU A 239 -20.37 1.12 4.22
N ILE A 240 -21.48 1.00 3.47
CA ILE A 240 -22.64 1.88 3.59
C ILE A 240 -23.63 1.29 4.59
N SER A 241 -24.01 0.02 4.41
CA SER A 241 -24.92 -0.67 5.33
C SER A 241 -24.23 -1.16 6.60
N LEU A 242 -22.89 -1.21 6.62
CA LEU A 242 -22.09 -1.76 7.73
C LEU A 242 -22.40 -3.25 7.99
N GLN A 243 -22.64 -4.01 6.93
CA GLN A 243 -23.04 -5.42 7.02
C GLN A 243 -22.10 -6.32 6.22
N MET A 244 -21.93 -7.55 6.72
CA MET A 244 -21.24 -8.61 6.00
C MET A 244 -22.01 -9.01 4.75
N GLU A 245 -21.29 -9.17 3.64
CA GLU A 245 -21.77 -9.89 2.46
C GLU A 245 -21.34 -11.36 2.45
N GLY A 246 -20.57 -11.76 3.46
CA GLY A 246 -20.06 -13.11 3.67
C GLY A 246 -18.77 -13.41 2.91
N GLN A 247 -18.26 -14.62 3.14
CA GLN A 247 -17.09 -15.16 2.46
C GLN A 247 -17.37 -15.45 0.98
N LYS A 248 -16.47 -15.01 0.10
CA LYS A 248 -16.56 -15.19 -1.36
C LYS A 248 -15.59 -16.25 -1.89
N VAL A 249 -14.45 -16.43 -1.22
CA VAL A 249 -13.40 -17.40 -1.59
C VAL A 249 -12.90 -18.05 -0.30
N SER A 250 -12.72 -19.38 -0.27
CA SER A 250 -12.22 -20.10 0.91
C SER A 250 -10.76 -20.51 0.74
N GLU A 251 -10.07 -20.77 1.85
CA GLU A 251 -8.73 -21.38 1.82
C GLU A 251 -8.73 -22.76 1.16
N GLU A 252 -9.83 -23.52 1.27
CA GLU A 252 -9.98 -24.81 0.57
C GLU A 252 -9.91 -24.63 -0.96
N SER A 253 -10.55 -23.60 -1.54
CA SER A 253 -10.46 -23.35 -2.98
C SER A 253 -9.12 -22.77 -3.41
N LEU A 254 -8.44 -22.06 -2.50
CA LEU A 254 -7.09 -21.54 -2.68
C LEU A 254 -6.01 -22.61 -2.45
N ALA A 255 -6.35 -23.72 -1.79
CA ALA A 255 -5.45 -24.80 -1.38
C ALA A 255 -4.31 -24.36 -0.45
N GLY A 256 -4.59 -23.46 0.49
CA GLY A 256 -3.63 -23.00 1.50
C GLY A 256 -4.09 -21.74 2.23
N ASP A 257 -3.28 -21.31 3.19
CA ASP A 257 -3.57 -20.18 4.08
C ASP A 257 -3.49 -18.85 3.33
N VAL A 258 -4.46 -17.96 3.54
CA VAL A 258 -4.52 -16.65 2.88
C VAL A 258 -3.60 -15.60 3.51
N GLY A 259 -2.97 -14.78 2.66
CA GLY A 259 -2.13 -13.66 3.08
C GLY A 259 -2.52 -12.33 2.43
N ALA A 260 -1.50 -11.57 2.03
CA ALA A 260 -1.65 -10.28 1.37
C ALA A 260 -2.46 -10.39 0.06
N MET A 261 -3.22 -9.34 -0.25
CA MET A 261 -4.02 -9.24 -1.46
C MET A 261 -3.69 -7.97 -2.26
N ALA A 262 -3.97 -8.00 -3.56
CA ALA A 262 -4.13 -6.81 -4.37
C ALA A 262 -5.30 -6.99 -5.34
N MET A 263 -6.10 -5.95 -5.53
CA MET A 263 -7.27 -5.99 -6.39
C MET A 263 -6.97 -5.33 -7.75
N LEU A 264 -7.24 -6.04 -8.86
CA LEU A 264 -7.12 -5.55 -10.24
C LEU A 264 -8.29 -4.65 -10.61
N ASP A 265 -9.50 -5.10 -10.30
CA ASP A 265 -10.74 -4.37 -10.48
C ASP A 265 -11.69 -4.65 -9.30
N ASP A 266 -12.98 -4.39 -9.44
CA ASP A 266 -13.94 -4.54 -8.34
C ASP A 266 -14.20 -6.01 -7.95
N THR A 267 -13.91 -6.97 -8.83
CA THR A 267 -14.17 -8.40 -8.56
C THR A 267 -12.91 -9.26 -8.65
N THR A 268 -11.96 -8.89 -9.49
CA THR A 268 -10.73 -9.65 -9.71
C THR A 268 -9.61 -9.15 -8.81
N GLY A 269 -8.95 -10.09 -8.13
CA GLY A 269 -7.73 -9.81 -7.38
C GLY A 269 -6.70 -10.92 -7.46
N TYR A 270 -5.59 -10.69 -6.78
CA TYR A 270 -4.51 -11.64 -6.56
C TYR A 270 -4.26 -11.77 -5.06
N ILE A 271 -3.89 -12.96 -4.62
CA ILE A 271 -3.66 -13.28 -3.22
C ILE A 271 -2.42 -14.15 -3.05
N VAL A 272 -1.66 -13.89 -1.99
CA VAL A 272 -0.64 -14.83 -1.51
C VAL A 272 -1.31 -15.99 -0.81
N VAL A 273 -0.91 -17.19 -1.16
CA VAL A 273 -1.35 -18.42 -0.52
C VAL A 273 -0.13 -19.19 -0.02
N SER A 274 -0.13 -19.59 1.24
CA SER A 274 0.90 -20.45 1.83
C SER A 274 0.38 -21.88 2.00
N ASP A 275 1.09 -22.87 1.46
CA ASP A 275 0.73 -24.27 1.66
C ASP A 275 1.16 -24.80 3.04
N ALA A 276 0.83 -26.07 3.33
CA ALA A 276 1.17 -26.73 4.59
C ALA A 276 2.68 -26.89 4.84
N ASN A 277 3.53 -26.66 3.84
CA ASN A 277 5.00 -26.64 3.95
C ASN A 277 5.55 -25.21 4.03
N PHE A 278 4.69 -24.21 4.18
CA PHE A 278 5.01 -22.78 4.14
C PHE A 278 5.60 -22.31 2.81
N VAL A 279 5.30 -23.02 1.72
CA VAL A 279 5.64 -22.58 0.37
C VAL A 279 4.60 -21.55 -0.07
N SER A 280 5.05 -20.32 -0.30
CA SER A 280 4.14 -19.28 -0.80
C SER A 280 3.93 -19.42 -2.29
N SER A 281 2.75 -19.01 -2.74
CA SER A 281 2.36 -18.91 -4.13
C SER A 281 1.45 -17.72 -4.31
N VAL A 282 1.28 -17.25 -5.56
CA VAL A 282 0.30 -16.20 -5.88
C VAL A 282 -0.76 -16.79 -6.78
N LYS A 283 -2.03 -16.54 -6.45
CA LYS A 283 -3.18 -16.98 -7.26
C LYS A 283 -4.08 -15.79 -7.59
N ARG A 284 -4.71 -15.83 -8.76
CA ARG A 284 -5.79 -14.91 -9.13
C ARG A 284 -7.12 -15.46 -8.61
N PHE A 285 -8.00 -14.58 -8.15
CA PHE A 285 -9.37 -14.94 -7.77
C PHE A 285 -10.38 -13.97 -8.40
N ASP A 286 -11.63 -14.39 -8.46
CA ASP A 286 -12.78 -13.56 -8.81
C ASP A 286 -13.87 -13.66 -7.74
N LEU A 287 -14.19 -12.54 -7.09
CA LEU A 287 -15.14 -12.44 -5.97
C LEU A 287 -16.59 -12.69 -6.38
N SER A 288 -16.92 -12.52 -7.67
CA SER A 288 -18.29 -12.68 -8.18
C SER A 288 -18.65 -14.14 -8.42
N THR A 289 -17.66 -14.94 -8.82
CA THR A 289 -17.81 -16.35 -9.17
C THR A 289 -17.21 -17.30 -8.14
N GLY A 290 -16.32 -16.81 -7.27
CA GLY A 290 -15.52 -17.62 -6.35
C GLY A 290 -14.43 -18.46 -7.05
N VAL A 291 -14.20 -18.22 -8.35
CA VAL A 291 -13.21 -18.98 -9.14
C VAL A 291 -11.80 -18.52 -8.78
N VAL A 292 -10.92 -19.49 -8.60
CA VAL A 292 -9.49 -19.30 -8.34
C VAL A 292 -8.69 -19.89 -9.51
N SER A 293 -7.63 -19.21 -9.93
CA SER A 293 -6.72 -19.70 -10.97
C SER A 293 -5.73 -20.73 -10.45
N ASP A 294 -5.00 -21.38 -11.36
CA ASP A 294 -3.74 -22.02 -11.01
C ASP A 294 -2.74 -20.97 -10.44
N THR A 295 -1.73 -21.46 -9.74
CA THR A 295 -0.60 -20.64 -9.24
C THR A 295 0.10 -19.91 -10.39
N LEU A 296 0.43 -18.63 -10.18
CA LEU A 296 1.25 -17.87 -11.11
C LEU A 296 2.60 -18.58 -11.32
N PRO A 297 3.06 -18.75 -12.57
CA PRO A 297 4.29 -19.46 -12.86
C PRO A 297 5.52 -18.66 -12.37
N ASP A 298 6.66 -19.35 -12.30
CA ASP A 298 7.98 -18.73 -12.07
C ASP A 298 8.12 -17.88 -10.80
N HIS A 299 7.28 -18.13 -9.78
CA HIS A 299 7.48 -17.67 -8.40
C HIS A 299 8.47 -18.60 -7.67
N SER A 300 9.27 -18.09 -6.74
CA SER A 300 10.34 -18.90 -6.12
C SER A 300 9.85 -19.96 -5.14
N GLY A 301 8.61 -19.88 -4.67
CA GLY A 301 8.08 -20.61 -3.51
C GLY A 301 8.46 -19.97 -2.15
N GLY A 302 9.25 -18.91 -2.17
CA GLY A 302 9.73 -18.17 -1.02
C GLY A 302 8.67 -17.32 -0.33
N PHE A 303 8.94 -16.92 0.92
CA PHE A 303 8.02 -16.10 1.69
C PHE A 303 7.66 -14.81 0.93
N THR A 304 6.36 -14.55 0.76
CA THR A 304 5.83 -13.42 0.01
C THR A 304 4.98 -12.54 0.93
N PRO A 305 5.56 -11.49 1.54
CA PRO A 305 4.86 -10.70 2.56
C PRO A 305 3.82 -9.74 2.00
N SER A 306 3.98 -9.27 0.76
CA SER A 306 3.08 -8.29 0.16
C SER A 306 3.08 -8.37 -1.37
N LEU A 307 2.03 -7.84 -1.98
CA LEU A 307 1.91 -7.58 -3.40
C LEU A 307 1.05 -6.34 -3.63
N ALA A 308 1.29 -5.65 -4.73
CA ALA A 308 0.52 -4.48 -5.10
C ALA A 308 0.31 -4.41 -6.61
N LEU A 309 -0.66 -3.61 -7.04
CA LEU A 309 -0.94 -3.39 -8.46
C LEU A 309 -0.59 -1.95 -8.85
N LYS A 310 0.07 -1.82 -10.00
CA LYS A 310 0.24 -0.55 -10.69
C LYS A 310 -0.27 -0.72 -12.13
N GLY A 311 -1.41 -0.12 -12.42
CA GLY A 311 -2.11 -0.34 -13.69
C GLY A 311 -2.42 -1.83 -13.91
N SER A 312 -1.95 -2.39 -15.02
CA SER A 312 -2.10 -3.82 -15.36
C SER A 312 -0.88 -4.68 -14.97
N SER A 313 -0.01 -4.17 -14.10
CA SER A 313 1.17 -4.88 -13.63
C SER A 313 1.04 -5.22 -12.15
N LEU A 314 1.17 -6.50 -11.83
CA LEU A 314 1.20 -7.01 -10.48
C LEU A 314 2.65 -7.08 -9.99
N TRP A 315 2.95 -6.40 -8.89
CA TRP A 315 4.25 -6.35 -8.26
C TRP A 315 4.21 -7.25 -7.03
N VAL A 316 5.05 -8.29 -7.02
CA VAL A 316 5.09 -9.32 -5.97
C VAL A 316 6.44 -9.23 -5.26
N LEU A 317 6.40 -9.12 -3.93
CA LEU A 317 7.60 -9.09 -3.09
C LEU A 317 8.03 -10.53 -2.78
N ASP A 318 8.89 -11.12 -3.60
CA ASP A 318 9.37 -12.49 -3.42
C ASP A 318 10.67 -12.47 -2.60
N ARG A 319 10.71 -13.09 -1.42
CA ARG A 319 11.93 -13.10 -0.57
C ARG A 319 12.87 -14.26 -0.86
N GLY A 320 12.60 -15.05 -1.91
CA GLY A 320 13.37 -16.25 -2.21
C GLY A 320 13.20 -17.33 -1.15
N THR A 321 13.87 -18.46 -1.36
CA THR A 321 13.79 -19.59 -0.43
C THR A 321 14.95 -19.57 0.54
N PHE A 322 14.84 -20.28 1.67
CA PHE A 322 15.96 -20.45 2.59
C PHE A 322 17.21 -21.05 1.89
N SER A 323 17.00 -21.97 0.94
CA SER A 323 18.07 -22.61 0.17
C SER A 323 18.62 -21.76 -0.98
N ASP A 324 17.85 -20.78 -1.44
CA ASP A 324 18.24 -19.86 -2.50
C ASP A 324 17.70 -18.46 -2.20
N PRO A 325 18.35 -17.72 -1.29
CA PRO A 325 17.96 -16.34 -0.98
C PRO A 325 18.38 -15.37 -2.10
N SER A 326 19.17 -15.81 -3.08
CA SER A 326 19.68 -14.94 -4.16
C SER A 326 18.61 -14.55 -5.17
N VAL A 327 17.49 -15.28 -5.20
CA VAL A 327 16.33 -14.98 -6.05
C VAL A 327 15.32 -14.04 -5.39
N ALA A 328 15.65 -13.50 -4.21
CA ALA A 328 14.82 -12.48 -3.54
C ALA A 328 14.80 -11.15 -4.32
N GLY A 329 13.65 -10.50 -4.37
CA GLY A 329 13.45 -9.19 -4.96
C GLY A 329 12.00 -8.95 -5.38
N VAL A 330 11.81 -7.89 -6.16
CA VAL A 330 10.52 -7.60 -6.77
C VAL A 330 10.35 -8.41 -8.06
N VAL A 331 9.25 -9.15 -8.16
CA VAL A 331 8.86 -9.87 -9.37
C VAL A 331 7.60 -9.22 -9.95
N ILE A 332 7.57 -9.00 -11.27
CA ILE A 332 6.46 -8.30 -11.92
C ILE A 332 5.77 -9.25 -12.90
N TYR A 333 4.44 -9.27 -12.85
CA TYR A 333 3.58 -10.05 -13.72
C TYR A 333 2.66 -9.15 -14.56
N ASP A 334 2.41 -9.55 -15.80
CA ASP A 334 1.33 -9.01 -16.63
C ASP A 334 0.01 -9.66 -16.21
N THR A 335 -0.99 -8.86 -15.84
CA THR A 335 -2.28 -9.39 -15.33
C THR A 335 -3.23 -9.88 -16.42
N SER A 336 -2.97 -9.56 -17.69
CA SER A 336 -3.74 -10.03 -18.84
C SER A 336 -3.35 -11.45 -19.24
N THR A 337 -2.06 -11.79 -19.12
CA THR A 337 -1.53 -13.12 -19.45
C THR A 337 -1.18 -13.96 -18.23
N ASN A 338 -1.13 -13.37 -17.03
CA ASN A 338 -0.65 -14.01 -15.80
C ASN A 338 0.78 -14.56 -15.93
N THR A 339 1.63 -13.90 -16.71
CA THR A 339 3.02 -14.30 -16.92
C THR A 339 3.98 -13.30 -16.32
N ARG A 340 5.07 -13.80 -15.74
CA ARG A 340 6.17 -12.97 -15.26
C ARG A 340 6.79 -12.18 -16.42
N THR A 341 6.88 -10.87 -16.27
CA THR A 341 7.48 -9.96 -17.26
C THR A 341 8.85 -9.46 -16.83
N SER A 342 9.14 -9.42 -15.53
CA SER A 342 10.41 -8.88 -15.01
C SER A 342 10.79 -9.44 -13.63
N GLY A 343 12.01 -9.13 -13.21
CA GLY A 343 12.59 -9.49 -11.92
C GLY A 343 13.29 -10.85 -11.88
N PRO A 344 13.87 -11.25 -10.73
CA PRO A 344 13.73 -10.55 -9.46
C PRO A 344 14.62 -9.31 -9.48
N ILE A 345 14.06 -8.16 -9.13
CA ILE A 345 14.82 -6.91 -9.05
C ILE A 345 15.31 -6.76 -7.62
N GLY A 346 16.62 -6.75 -7.44
CA GLY A 346 17.24 -6.68 -6.12
C GLY A 346 17.02 -5.32 -5.46
N THR A 347 16.51 -5.33 -4.22
CA THR A 347 16.14 -4.16 -3.43
C THR A 347 17.12 -3.83 -2.30
N GLY A 348 18.33 -4.42 -2.32
CA GLY A 348 19.24 -4.42 -1.18
C GLY A 348 18.88 -5.58 -0.25
N LEU A 349 18.16 -5.31 0.82
CA LEU A 349 17.57 -6.35 1.68
C LEU A 349 16.31 -6.96 1.04
N PRO A 350 15.88 -8.15 1.48
CA PRO A 350 14.64 -8.76 0.99
C PRO A 350 13.42 -7.85 1.26
N PRO A 351 12.51 -7.69 0.27
CA PRO A 351 11.39 -6.75 0.39
C PRO A 351 10.31 -7.25 1.38
N SER A 352 9.58 -6.33 2.02
CA SER A 352 8.53 -6.64 3.01
C SER A 352 7.23 -5.85 2.86
N ASP A 353 7.27 -4.62 2.37
CA ASP A 353 6.07 -3.82 2.09
C ASP A 353 6.33 -2.89 0.90
N ILE A 354 5.28 -2.47 0.19
CA ILE A 354 5.38 -1.66 -1.03
C ILE A 354 4.23 -0.68 -1.16
N GLU A 355 4.56 0.54 -1.53
CA GLU A 355 3.61 1.59 -1.92
C GLU A 355 4.06 2.29 -3.19
N PHE A 356 3.14 2.95 -3.89
CA PHE A 356 3.47 3.73 -5.09
C PHE A 356 3.29 5.22 -4.84
N VAL A 357 4.24 6.02 -5.31
CA VAL A 357 4.14 7.47 -5.37
C VAL A 357 4.23 7.95 -6.81
N ASP A 358 3.42 8.96 -7.13
CA ASP A 358 3.52 9.69 -8.37
C ASP A 358 4.44 10.91 -8.14
N LEU A 359 5.57 10.93 -8.83
CA LEU A 359 6.52 12.04 -8.87
C LEU A 359 6.10 13.00 -9.96
N ASN A 360 6.13 14.29 -9.66
CA ASN A 360 6.06 15.29 -10.71
C ASN A 360 7.42 15.33 -11.41
N PRO A 361 7.56 14.80 -12.64
CA PRO A 361 8.87 14.74 -13.30
C PRO A 361 9.39 16.14 -13.67
N ALA A 362 8.54 17.16 -13.57
CA ALA A 362 8.86 18.55 -13.88
C ALA A 362 9.18 19.40 -12.63
N ASP A 363 9.15 18.80 -11.44
CA ASP A 363 9.65 19.41 -10.21
C ASP A 363 11.14 19.08 -10.10
N PHE A 364 11.98 20.06 -10.42
CA PHE A 364 13.43 19.92 -10.50
C PHE A 364 14.15 20.46 -9.27
N ASN A 365 13.44 21.17 -8.39
CA ASN A 365 13.97 21.73 -7.16
C ASN A 365 13.49 21.00 -5.89
N ASP A 366 12.65 19.97 -6.06
CA ASP A 366 12.07 19.13 -5.01
C ASP A 366 11.24 19.97 -4.00
N ASP A 367 10.55 21.02 -4.50
CA ASP A 367 9.67 21.87 -3.68
C ASP A 367 8.21 21.41 -3.62
N GLY A 368 7.89 20.36 -4.36
CA GLY A 368 6.59 19.71 -4.44
C GLY A 368 5.70 20.21 -5.59
N ASN A 369 6.10 21.25 -6.34
CA ASN A 369 5.29 21.82 -7.42
C ASN A 369 6.14 22.12 -8.65
N ALA A 370 5.79 21.59 -9.83
CA ALA A 370 6.44 22.03 -11.06
C ALA A 370 5.99 23.45 -11.42
N ASN A 371 6.81 24.45 -11.12
CA ASN A 371 6.44 25.85 -11.19
C ASN A 371 7.48 26.68 -11.95
N PHE A 372 7.39 28.01 -11.84
CA PHE A 372 8.28 28.91 -12.59
C PHE A 372 9.76 28.73 -12.19
N ASP A 373 10.05 28.35 -10.95
CA ASP A 373 11.42 28.10 -10.51
C ASP A 373 12.00 26.85 -11.19
N ASP A 374 11.20 25.80 -11.38
CA ASP A 374 11.58 24.61 -12.17
C ASP A 374 11.75 24.94 -13.64
N PHE A 375 10.91 25.81 -14.19
CA PHE A 375 11.08 26.29 -15.56
C PHE A 375 12.42 26.98 -15.75
N LEU A 376 12.90 27.75 -14.75
CA LEU A 376 14.21 28.39 -14.82
C LEU A 376 15.35 27.37 -14.80
N LEU A 377 15.23 26.31 -14.00
CA LEU A 377 16.19 25.20 -13.97
C LEU A 377 16.21 24.45 -15.30
N PHE A 378 15.04 24.11 -15.83
CA PHE A 378 14.87 23.48 -17.14
C PHE A 378 15.46 24.33 -18.26
N ALA A 379 15.11 25.63 -18.30
CA ALA A 379 15.58 26.56 -19.33
C ALA A 379 17.10 26.73 -19.32
N ALA A 380 17.74 26.60 -18.15
CA ALA A 380 19.20 26.62 -18.05
C ALA A 380 19.86 25.38 -18.68
N ALA A 381 19.18 24.24 -18.65
CA ALA A 381 19.61 22.98 -19.25
C ALA A 381 19.09 22.76 -20.69
N PHE A 382 18.24 23.65 -21.22
CA PHE A 382 17.66 23.48 -22.55
C PHE A 382 18.72 23.51 -23.66
N GLY A 383 18.63 22.53 -24.57
CA GLY A 383 19.56 22.30 -25.67
C GLY A 383 20.89 21.65 -25.26
N LYS A 384 20.98 21.10 -24.04
CA LYS A 384 22.18 20.41 -23.51
C LYS A 384 22.08 18.90 -23.71
N GLN A 385 23.24 18.26 -23.81
CA GLN A 385 23.38 16.80 -23.91
C GLN A 385 24.47 16.29 -22.95
N PRO A 386 24.58 14.96 -22.70
CA PRO A 386 25.62 14.39 -21.85
C PRO A 386 27.03 14.88 -22.24
N GLY A 387 27.71 15.51 -21.28
CA GLY A 387 29.06 16.08 -21.46
C GLY A 387 29.10 17.60 -21.63
N ASP A 388 27.96 18.27 -21.83
CA ASP A 388 27.87 19.72 -21.80
C ASP A 388 27.85 20.27 -20.37
N ASP A 389 28.43 21.46 -20.17
CA ASP A 389 28.28 22.20 -18.92
C ASP A 389 26.79 22.52 -18.67
N ALA A 390 26.33 22.25 -17.45
CA ALA A 390 24.94 22.37 -16.99
C ALA A 390 23.93 21.36 -17.57
N TYR A 391 24.38 20.30 -18.25
CA TYR A 391 23.52 19.12 -18.46
C TYR A 391 23.25 18.42 -17.12
N GLY A 392 21.97 18.16 -16.84
CA GLY A 392 21.51 17.29 -15.78
C GLY A 392 20.53 16.29 -16.38
N SER A 393 20.74 14.99 -16.13
CA SER A 393 19.88 13.94 -16.68
C SER A 393 18.43 14.05 -16.20
N GLN A 394 18.19 14.75 -15.08
CA GLN A 394 16.83 15.03 -14.61
C GLN A 394 16.03 15.94 -15.55
N TYR A 395 16.69 16.70 -16.43
CA TYR A 395 16.01 17.62 -17.36
C TYR A 395 15.65 16.95 -18.71
N ASP A 396 16.18 15.75 -18.99
CA ASP A 396 15.92 14.91 -20.17
C ASP A 396 14.79 13.92 -19.81
N LEU A 397 13.57 14.44 -19.86
CA LEU A 397 12.32 13.80 -19.46
C LEU A 397 11.85 12.72 -20.44
N ASP A 398 12.29 12.75 -21.71
CA ASP A 398 11.98 11.74 -22.74
C ASP A 398 13.19 10.83 -23.09
N PRO A 399 13.96 10.41 -22.08
CA PRO A 399 15.39 10.07 -22.09
C PRO A 399 16.02 9.80 -23.47
N ASN A 400 16.07 10.83 -24.32
CA ASN A 400 16.54 10.73 -25.71
C ASN A 400 18.02 11.12 -25.85
N GLY A 401 18.63 11.58 -24.75
CA GLY A 401 20.02 12.03 -24.69
C GLY A 401 20.20 13.52 -24.96
N MET A 402 19.11 14.30 -25.03
CA MET A 402 19.13 15.74 -25.25
C MET A 402 17.96 16.40 -24.55
N VAL A 403 18.21 17.45 -23.77
CA VAL A 403 17.16 18.30 -23.20
C VAL A 403 16.62 19.20 -24.31
N ASP A 404 15.48 18.87 -24.89
CA ASP A 404 14.91 19.54 -26.05
C ASP A 404 13.42 19.88 -25.93
N PHE A 405 12.81 20.21 -27.06
CA PHE A 405 11.43 20.65 -27.09
C PHE A 405 10.44 19.55 -26.65
N THR A 406 10.79 18.28 -26.80
CA THR A 406 9.97 17.15 -26.35
C THR A 406 9.91 17.13 -24.83
N ASP A 407 11.05 17.34 -24.16
CA ASP A 407 11.09 17.51 -22.70
C ASP A 407 10.31 18.72 -22.24
N PHE A 408 10.36 19.83 -22.99
CA PHE A 408 9.58 21.02 -22.66
C PHE A 408 8.08 20.75 -22.71
N LEU A 409 7.60 19.91 -23.64
CA LEU A 409 6.20 19.52 -23.68
C LEU A 409 5.81 18.70 -22.45
N ILE A 410 6.65 17.75 -22.03
CA ILE A 410 6.44 16.99 -20.79
C ILE A 410 6.45 17.93 -19.58
N PHE A 411 7.40 18.86 -19.51
CA PHE A 411 7.45 19.89 -18.47
C PHE A 411 6.16 20.72 -18.42
N ALA A 412 5.72 21.22 -19.58
CA ALA A 412 4.52 22.06 -19.69
C ALA A 412 3.23 21.31 -19.34
N GLU A 413 3.17 20.00 -19.62
CA GLU A 413 2.06 19.13 -19.21
C GLU A 413 1.95 18.98 -17.69
N ASN A 414 3.05 19.17 -16.96
CA ASN A 414 3.12 19.07 -15.52
C ASN A 414 3.18 20.44 -14.80
N PHE A 415 3.30 21.54 -15.54
CA PHE A 415 3.46 22.89 -14.98
C PHE A 415 2.21 23.39 -14.26
N GLY A 416 2.39 23.87 -13.03
CA GLY A 416 1.34 24.38 -12.15
C GLY A 416 0.49 23.30 -11.48
N GLN A 417 0.98 22.06 -11.45
CA GLN A 417 0.33 20.91 -10.83
C GLN A 417 0.93 20.54 -9.49
#